data_AF-A0A117K8P4-F1
#
_entry.id   AF-A0A117K8P4-F1
#
_cell.length_a   1.000
_cell.length_b   1.000
_cell.length_c   1.000
_cell.angle_alpha   90.00
_cell.angle_beta   90.00
_cell.angle_gamma   90.00
#
_symmetry.space_group_name_H-M   'P 1'
#
loop_
_entity.id
_entity.type
_entity.pdbx_description
1 polymer ?
#
loop_
_entity_poly.entity_id
_entity_poly.type
_entity_poly.pdbx_seq_one_letter_code
_entity_poly.pdbx_strand_id
1 'polypeptide(L)'
;MKNIFGALMFLVSIISFAQTTPFTGKRDFNIEDGASGSGTPAYYLDVKKNGNVHFGFLQINQADRKETKEEINAGKYNPKVMKVHFKTYNETFYVKFDKEKIYLTDEKGNIKKSDDCCPVSELASLNCNCESILYK
;
A
#
# COMPACT_ATOMS: atom_id res chain seq x y z
N MET A 1 12.07 -33.69 -45.18
CA MET A 1 11.18 -33.25 -44.09
C MET A 1 11.66 -33.89 -42.78
N LYS A 2 12.43 -33.17 -41.95
CA LYS A 2 12.66 -33.51 -40.54
C LYS A 2 13.30 -32.32 -39.84
N ASN A 3 12.73 -31.95 -38.70
CA ASN A 3 13.39 -31.29 -37.56
C ASN A 3 13.45 -29.76 -37.46
N ILE A 4 12.58 -29.00 -38.12
CA ILE A 4 12.48 -27.53 -37.85
C ILE A 4 11.49 -27.20 -36.71
N PHE A 5 10.69 -28.17 -36.25
CA PHE A 5 9.68 -27.96 -35.20
C PHE A 5 10.24 -27.87 -33.76
N GLY A 6 11.51 -28.21 -33.53
CA GLY A 6 12.10 -28.18 -32.18
C GLY A 6 12.52 -26.78 -31.71
N ALA A 7 12.84 -25.86 -32.63
CA ALA A 7 13.36 -24.54 -32.27
C ALA A 7 12.26 -23.55 -31.83
N LEU A 8 11.01 -23.76 -32.25
CA LEU A 8 9.90 -22.86 -31.91
C LEU A 8 9.37 -23.07 -30.48
N MET A 9 9.57 -24.26 -29.88
CA MET A 9 9.10 -24.56 -28.52
C MET A 9 9.99 -24.01 -27.42
N PHE A 10 11.24 -23.64 -27.70
CA PHE A 10 12.16 -23.06 -26.70
C PHE A 10 11.98 -21.54 -26.48
N LEU A 11 11.27 -20.85 -27.37
CA LEU A 11 11.05 -19.40 -27.27
C LEU A 11 9.85 -19.02 -26.38
N VAL A 12 8.96 -19.96 -26.07
CA VAL A 12 7.75 -19.70 -25.25
C VAL A 12 8.05 -19.83 -23.75
N SER A 13 9.19 -20.41 -23.36
CA SER A 13 9.52 -20.74 -21.97
C SER A 13 9.99 -19.56 -21.11
N ILE A 14 10.18 -18.36 -21.68
CA ILE A 14 10.75 -17.19 -20.98
C ILE A 14 9.79 -16.00 -20.94
N ILE A 15 8.48 -16.23 -21.13
CA ILE A 15 7.48 -15.22 -20.81
C ILE A 15 7.36 -15.20 -19.28
N SER A 16 8.38 -14.63 -18.63
CA SER A 16 8.29 -14.19 -17.24
C SER A 16 7.07 -13.28 -17.17
N PHE A 17 6.04 -13.72 -16.46
CA PHE A 17 4.88 -12.90 -16.15
C PHE A 17 5.39 -11.64 -15.43
N ALA A 18 5.59 -10.56 -16.18
CA ALA A 18 5.85 -9.26 -15.62
C ALA A 18 4.58 -8.89 -14.86
N GLN A 19 4.60 -9.10 -13.54
CA GLN A 19 3.49 -8.74 -12.69
C GLN A 19 3.30 -7.23 -12.82
N THR A 20 2.21 -6.82 -13.48
CA THR A 20 1.94 -5.42 -13.78
C THR A 20 1.64 -4.70 -12.47
N THR A 21 2.46 -3.70 -12.15
CA THR A 21 2.14 -2.80 -11.03
C THR A 21 1.13 -1.75 -11.46
N PRO A 22 0.28 -1.26 -10.56
CA PRO A 22 -0.71 -0.25 -10.91
C PRO A 22 -0.05 1.08 -11.33
N PHE A 23 1.11 1.39 -10.74
CA PHE A 23 1.93 2.54 -11.07
C PHE A 23 3.40 2.31 -10.68
N THR A 24 4.25 3.33 -10.89
CA THR A 24 5.62 3.41 -10.39
C THR A 24 5.81 4.78 -9.75
N GLY A 25 6.52 4.84 -8.62
CA GLY A 25 6.80 6.05 -7.86
C GLY A 25 6.04 6.11 -6.54
N LYS A 26 6.29 7.20 -5.81
CA LYS A 26 5.73 7.49 -4.50
C LYS A 26 4.33 8.09 -4.60
N ARG A 27 3.45 7.70 -3.69
CA ARG A 27 2.12 8.25 -3.46
C ARG A 27 1.84 8.33 -1.96
N ASP A 28 1.26 9.44 -1.54
CA ASP A 28 0.86 9.64 -0.14
C ASP A 28 -0.60 9.21 0.07
N PHE A 29 -0.98 8.84 1.28
CA PHE A 29 -2.35 8.43 1.61
C PHE A 29 -2.69 8.66 3.09
N ASN A 30 -3.99 8.82 3.39
CA ASN A 30 -4.53 8.96 4.74
C ASN A 30 -5.77 8.06 4.85
N ILE A 31 -5.67 6.89 5.48
CA ILE A 31 -6.80 5.92 5.56
C ILE A 31 -7.57 6.03 6.88
N GLU A 32 -6.89 6.33 7.98
CA GLU A 32 -7.52 6.54 9.29
C GLU A 32 -7.37 8.02 9.66
N ASP A 33 -8.50 8.71 9.82
CA ASP A 33 -8.60 10.08 10.32
C ASP A 33 -8.70 10.03 11.85
N GLY A 34 -7.65 9.50 12.50
CA GLY A 34 -7.57 9.46 13.96
C GLY A 34 -7.57 10.86 14.57
N ALA A 35 -8.34 11.04 15.65
CA ALA A 35 -8.52 12.30 16.36
C ALA A 35 -7.17 13.02 16.61
N SER A 36 -7.06 14.21 16.01
CA SER A 36 -5.92 15.11 16.04
C SER A 36 -5.41 15.39 17.46
N GLY A 37 -4.15 15.06 17.74
CA GLY A 37 -3.52 15.41 19.03
C GLY A 37 -2.01 15.66 19.04
N SER A 38 -1.23 15.09 18.11
CA SER A 38 0.25 15.17 18.22
C SER A 38 1.02 15.22 16.88
N GLY A 39 0.31 15.48 15.78
CA GLY A 39 0.84 15.40 14.41
C GLY A 39 0.59 14.01 13.84
N THR A 40 -0.41 13.89 12.96
CA THR A 40 -0.77 12.63 12.30
C THR A 40 0.38 12.17 11.39
N PRO A 41 0.83 10.90 11.46
CA PRO A 41 1.84 10.39 10.55
C PRO A 41 1.37 10.52 9.10
N ALA A 42 2.19 11.12 8.25
CA ALA A 42 1.94 11.17 6.81
C ALA A 42 2.46 9.88 6.19
N TYR A 43 1.55 8.98 5.80
CA TYR A 43 1.90 7.71 5.20
C TYR A 43 2.12 7.85 3.70
N TYR A 44 2.98 6.99 3.17
CA TYR A 44 3.21 6.85 1.75
C TYR A 44 3.51 5.41 1.36
N LEU A 45 3.28 5.13 0.08
CA LEU A 45 3.77 3.93 -0.57
C LEU A 45 4.60 4.32 -1.79
N ASP A 46 5.66 3.57 -2.08
CA ASP A 46 6.52 3.77 -3.24
C ASP A 46 6.70 2.46 -4.00
N VAL A 47 6.15 2.43 -5.21
CA VAL A 47 6.30 1.30 -6.13
C VAL A 47 7.54 1.49 -6.96
N LYS A 48 8.58 0.71 -6.68
CA LYS A 48 9.84 0.75 -7.42
C LYS A 48 9.68 0.15 -8.82
N LYS A 49 10.54 0.55 -9.76
CA LYS A 49 10.54 0.04 -11.16
C LYS A 49 10.64 -1.48 -11.28
N ASN A 50 11.23 -2.14 -10.30
CA ASN A 50 11.36 -3.60 -10.26
C ASN A 50 10.12 -4.30 -9.66
N GLY A 51 9.05 -3.56 -9.32
CA GLY A 51 7.83 -4.08 -8.72
C GLY A 51 7.86 -4.27 -7.20
N ASN A 52 8.96 -3.89 -6.52
CA ASN A 52 8.98 -3.84 -5.06
C ASN A 52 8.10 -2.68 -4.57
N VAL A 53 7.39 -2.90 -3.47
CA VAL A 53 6.55 -1.88 -2.84
C VAL A 53 7.13 -1.58 -1.47
N HIS A 54 7.41 -0.30 -1.24
CA HIS A 54 7.85 0.20 0.04
C HIS A 54 6.69 0.98 0.66
N PHE A 55 6.51 0.84 1.96
CA PHE A 55 5.57 1.63 2.74
C PHE A 55 6.35 2.40 3.79
N GLY A 56 6.00 3.66 4.02
CA GLY A 56 6.66 4.47 5.01
C GLY A 56 5.74 5.52 5.60
N PHE A 57 6.23 6.17 6.65
CA PHE A 57 5.58 7.33 7.23
C PHE A 57 6.61 8.38 7.64
N LEU A 58 6.16 9.62 7.74
CA LEU A 58 6.87 10.72 8.37
C LEU A 58 5.94 11.42 9.36
N GLN A 59 6.37 11.51 10.61
CA GLN A 59 5.69 12.28 11.65
C GLN A 59 6.66 13.35 12.17
N ILE A 60 6.19 14.59 12.25
CA ILE A 60 6.93 15.70 12.85
C ILE A 60 6.17 16.10 14.11
N ASN A 61 6.80 15.92 15.27
CA ASN A 61 6.21 16.35 16.53
C ASN A 61 6.15 17.88 16.58
N GLN A 62 4.96 18.42 16.86
CA GLN A 62 4.71 19.86 16.85
C GLN A 62 5.41 20.60 18.00
N ALA A 63 5.65 19.92 19.13
CA ALA A 63 6.22 20.55 20.33
C ALA A 63 7.73 20.74 20.25
N ASP A 64 8.46 19.77 19.69
CA ASP A 64 9.93 19.72 19.72
C ASP A 64 10.58 19.62 18.33
N ARG A 65 9.77 19.62 17.25
CA ARG A 65 10.21 19.44 15.86
C ARG A 65 10.91 18.11 15.60
N LYS A 66 10.81 17.14 16.50
CA LYS A 66 11.45 15.83 16.32
C LYS A 66 10.77 15.07 15.18
N GLU A 67 11.57 14.65 14.21
CA GLU A 67 11.12 13.81 13.11
C GLU A 67 11.19 12.32 13.49
N THR A 68 10.10 11.61 13.24
CA THR A 68 10.02 10.16 13.31
C THR A 68 9.66 9.64 11.93
N LYS A 69 10.50 8.76 11.36
CA LYS A 69 10.25 8.18 10.04
C LYS A 69 10.64 6.71 10.02
N GLU A 70 9.89 5.95 9.25
CA GLU A 70 10.15 4.54 8.99
C GLU A 70 9.84 4.24 7.52
N GLU A 71 10.62 3.35 6.91
CA GLU A 71 10.33 2.78 5.60
C GLU A 71 10.55 1.27 5.65
N ILE A 72 9.56 0.53 5.15
CA ILE A 72 9.51 -0.93 5.14
C ILE A 72 9.32 -1.42 3.71
N ASN A 73 10.21 -2.31 3.27
CA ASN A 73 10.02 -3.05 2.03
C ASN A 73 9.00 -4.18 2.27
N ALA A 74 7.82 -4.07 1.69
CA ALA A 74 6.74 -5.06 1.78
C ALA A 74 6.82 -6.16 0.70
N GLY A 75 7.92 -6.21 -0.07
CA GLY A 75 8.15 -7.20 -1.10
C GLY A 75 7.58 -6.80 -2.46
N LYS A 76 7.33 -7.80 -3.32
CA LYS A 76 6.71 -7.57 -4.63
C LYS A 76 5.24 -7.18 -4.45
N TYR A 77 4.75 -6.29 -5.32
CA TYR A 77 3.33 -5.95 -5.39
C TYR A 77 2.48 -7.22 -5.35
N ASN A 78 1.39 -7.22 -4.59
CA ASN A 78 0.40 -8.30 -4.58
C ASN A 78 -1.00 -7.66 -4.66
N PRO A 79 -1.77 -7.91 -5.73
CA PRO A 79 -3.08 -7.28 -5.90
C PRO A 79 -4.13 -7.80 -4.90
N LYS A 80 -3.87 -8.91 -4.20
CA LYS A 80 -4.79 -9.46 -3.19
C LYS A 80 -4.64 -8.73 -1.86
N VAL A 81 -3.49 -8.90 -1.22
CA VAL A 81 -3.14 -8.31 0.08
C VAL A 81 -1.62 -8.21 0.17
N MET A 82 -1.13 -7.08 0.66
CA MET A 82 0.24 -6.87 1.10
C MET A 82 0.24 -6.68 2.61
N LYS A 83 1.23 -7.28 3.28
CA LYS A 83 1.46 -7.11 4.72
C LYS A 83 2.61 -6.14 4.92
N VAL A 84 2.40 -5.11 5.72
CA VAL A 84 3.45 -4.21 6.19
C VAL A 84 3.44 -4.21 7.71
N HIS A 85 4.61 -4.29 8.32
CA HIS A 85 4.78 -4.21 9.77
C HIS A 85 5.69 -3.02 10.10
N PHE A 86 5.10 -1.99 10.71
CA PHE A 86 5.79 -0.80 11.18
C PHE A 86 6.33 -1.06 12.58
N LYS A 87 7.64 -1.07 12.74
CA LYS A 87 8.31 -1.41 14.00
C LYS A 87 8.19 -0.26 15.00
N THR A 88 8.11 0.98 14.53
CA THR A 88 8.05 2.15 15.40
C THR A 88 6.83 2.13 16.30
N TYR A 89 5.66 1.74 15.77
CA TYR A 89 4.41 1.64 16.53
C TYR A 89 4.02 0.20 16.86
N ASN A 90 4.81 -0.80 16.43
CA ASN A 90 4.48 -2.22 16.51
C ASN A 90 3.12 -2.56 15.87
N GLU A 91 2.84 -1.93 14.73
CA GLU A 91 1.56 -2.04 14.02
C GLU A 91 1.73 -2.86 12.74
N THR A 92 0.71 -3.63 12.40
CA THR A 92 0.67 -4.42 11.16
C THR A 92 -0.51 -3.99 10.33
N PHE A 93 -0.27 -3.50 9.12
CA PHE A 93 -1.32 -3.24 8.15
C PHE A 93 -1.36 -4.34 7.11
N TYR A 94 -2.57 -4.74 6.79
CA TYR A 94 -2.88 -5.50 5.59
C TYR A 94 -3.53 -4.52 4.63
N VAL A 95 -2.96 -4.39 3.44
CA VAL A 95 -3.38 -3.38 2.47
C VAL A 95 -3.51 -3.98 1.08
N LYS A 96 -4.45 -3.45 0.30
CA LYS A 96 -4.49 -3.60 -1.14
C LYS A 96 -4.61 -2.24 -1.79
N PHE A 97 -4.10 -2.08 -2.99
CA PHE A 97 -4.18 -0.81 -3.71
C PHE A 97 -4.22 -1.01 -5.22
N ASP A 98 -4.86 -0.06 -5.87
CA ASP A 98 -4.96 0.05 -7.32
C ASP A 98 -4.23 1.33 -7.80
N LYS A 99 -4.63 1.89 -8.94
CA LYS A 99 -3.98 3.08 -9.51
C LYS A 99 -4.30 4.37 -8.75
N GLU A 100 -5.44 4.40 -8.07
CA GLU A 100 -6.07 5.59 -7.52
C GLU A 100 -6.33 5.48 -6.03
N LYS A 101 -6.57 4.26 -5.52
CA LYS A 101 -6.97 4.04 -4.13
C LYS A 101 -6.11 2.99 -3.43
N ILE A 102 -6.05 3.13 -2.11
CA ILE A 102 -5.54 2.14 -1.17
C ILE A 102 -6.62 1.82 -0.14
N TYR A 103 -6.64 0.57 0.33
CA TYR A 103 -7.63 0.06 1.27
C TYR A 103 -6.91 -0.68 2.40
N LEU A 104 -7.30 -0.42 3.65
CA LEU A 104 -6.96 -1.29 4.77
C LEU A 104 -7.86 -2.53 4.72
N THR A 105 -7.26 -3.69 4.89
CA THR A 105 -7.94 -4.98 4.84
C THR A 105 -7.66 -5.83 6.07
N ASP A 106 -8.37 -6.94 6.19
CA ASP A 106 -7.92 -8.07 6.99
C ASP A 106 -6.89 -8.92 6.20
N GLU A 107 -6.40 -9.99 6.82
CA GLU A 107 -5.48 -10.97 6.21
C GLU A 107 -6.06 -11.66 4.97
N LYS A 108 -7.38 -11.69 4.84
CA LYS A 108 -8.11 -12.35 3.73
C LYS A 108 -8.39 -11.38 2.58
N GLY A 109 -8.15 -10.08 2.75
CA GLY A 109 -8.36 -9.03 1.74
C GLY A 109 -9.74 -8.39 1.77
N ASN A 110 -10.53 -8.66 2.81
CA ASN A 110 -11.79 -7.96 3.05
C ASN A 110 -11.48 -6.55 3.57
N ILE A 111 -12.13 -5.54 3.00
CA ILE A 111 -11.92 -4.15 3.40
C ILE A 111 -12.39 -3.99 4.85
N LYS A 112 -11.52 -3.46 5.71
CA LYS A 112 -11.87 -3.13 7.09
C LYS A 112 -12.91 -2.02 7.07
N LYS A 113 -13.80 -2.09 8.06
CA LYS A 113 -14.70 -0.98 8.36
C LYS A 113 -14.43 -0.49 9.77
N SER A 114 -14.30 0.82 9.94
CA SER A 114 -14.08 1.47 11.22
C SER A 114 -14.67 2.87 11.19
N ASP A 115 -15.03 3.38 12.36
CA ASP A 115 -15.42 4.78 12.55
C ASP A 115 -14.20 5.71 12.38
N ASP A 116 -12.99 5.22 12.67
CA ASP A 116 -11.73 5.96 12.47
C ASP A 116 -11.43 6.25 11.00
N CYS A 117 -12.12 5.55 10.09
CA CYS A 117 -11.98 5.72 8.65
C CYS A 117 -13.07 6.63 8.06
N CYS A 118 -14.00 7.11 8.89
CA CYS A 118 -15.04 8.01 8.45
C CYS A 118 -14.51 9.44 8.38
N PRO A 119 -14.82 10.18 7.30
CA PRO A 119 -14.56 11.61 7.26
C PRO A 119 -15.19 12.32 8.47
N VAL A 120 -14.52 13.34 9.01
CA VAL A 120 -15.02 14.13 10.16
C VAL A 120 -16.41 14.74 9.87
N SER A 121 -16.74 14.99 8.60
CA SER A 121 -18.07 15.48 8.16
C SER A 121 -19.16 14.41 8.16
N GLU A 122 -18.78 13.13 8.21
CA GLU A 122 -19.65 11.95 8.06
C GLU A 122 -19.77 11.15 9.36
N LEU A 123 -19.55 11.76 10.53
CA LEU A 123 -19.72 11.14 11.86
C LEU A 123 -21.13 10.54 12.11
N ALA A 124 -22.09 10.77 11.20
CA ALA A 124 -23.41 10.13 11.21
C ALA A 124 -23.43 8.71 10.61
N SER A 125 -22.44 8.35 9.78
CA SER A 125 -22.24 6.98 9.31
C SER A 125 -21.23 6.28 10.21
N LEU A 126 -21.73 5.41 11.09
CA LEU A 126 -20.89 4.44 11.77
C LEU A 126 -20.45 3.38 10.74
N ASN A 127 -19.19 2.95 10.82
CA ASN A 127 -18.62 1.81 10.10
C ASN A 127 -18.27 2.05 8.61
N CYS A 128 -17.49 3.10 8.32
CA CYS A 128 -17.03 3.42 6.96
C CYS A 128 -15.97 2.44 6.45
N ASN A 129 -15.91 2.24 5.13
CA ASN A 129 -14.82 1.49 4.52
C ASN A 129 -13.49 2.25 4.71
N CYS A 130 -12.47 1.55 5.19
CA CYS A 130 -11.13 2.10 5.34
C CYS A 130 -10.42 2.17 3.98
N GLU A 131 -10.68 3.24 3.23
CA GLU A 131 -10.08 3.52 1.93
C GLU A 131 -9.60 4.97 1.82
N SER A 132 -8.54 5.19 1.04
CA SER A 132 -7.99 6.52 0.74
C SER A 132 -7.65 6.63 -0.72
N ILE A 133 -7.74 7.86 -1.25
CA ILE A 133 -7.12 8.22 -2.53
C ILE A 133 -5.59 8.22 -2.34
N LEU A 134 -4.87 7.87 -3.41
CA LEU A 134 -3.42 7.98 -3.53
C LEU A 134 -3.04 9.34 -4.13
N TYR A 135 -2.46 10.21 -3.31
CA TYR A 135 -2.03 11.55 -3.71
C TYR A 135 -0.69 11.51 -4.42
N LYS A 136 -0.52 12.40 -5.41
CA LYS A 136 0.64 12.38 -6.31
C LYS A 136 1.77 13.28 -5.88
#